data_AF-A0A8H6HJ21-F1
#
_entry.id   AF-A0A8H6HJ21-F1
#
_cell.length_a   1.000
_cell.length_b   1.000
_cell.length_c   1.000
_cell.angle_alpha   90.00
_cell.angle_beta   90.00
_cell.angle_gamma   90.00
#
_symmetry.space_group_name_H-M   'P 1'
#
loop_
_entity.id
_entity.type
_entity.pdbx_description
1 polymer ?
#
loop_
_entity_poly.entity_id
_entity_poly.type
_entity_poly.pdbx_seq_one_letter_code
_entity_poly.pdbx_strand_id
1 'polypeptide(L)'
;PSIQATRRALPAWYHPGKLGTTNTRENGRIPQCLRDVHGVFTVGQLEAFVNDFPHPPTLAEPAQDDQPLPDGQHCWCALCIEARRAGCVDPETCHARAVQELDSLGEKWDPRSPLPTIDTLMASFKSVASRLVLSESEQLFDPLLESYSSLESGFCIFEPTKRPWSRSPLKTLPTPELLYA
;
A
#
# COMPACT_ATOMS: atom_id res chain seq x y z
N PRO A 1 11.96 9.55 0.15
CA PRO A 1 10.90 8.86 0.93
C PRO A 1 11.35 7.47 1.39
N SER A 2 11.04 7.08 2.63
CA SER A 2 11.35 5.72 3.09
C SER A 2 10.55 4.67 2.29
N ILE A 3 11.07 3.44 2.21
CA ILE A 3 10.36 2.31 1.57
C ILE A 3 8.94 2.14 2.17
N GLN A 4 8.80 2.36 3.47
CA GLN A 4 7.52 2.27 4.16
C GLN A 4 6.56 3.39 3.76
N ALA A 5 7.04 4.63 3.62
CA ALA A 5 6.23 5.73 3.10
C ALA A 5 5.77 5.46 1.66
N THR A 6 6.63 4.83 0.85
CA THR A 6 6.31 4.43 -0.52
C THR A 6 5.19 3.38 -0.53
N ARG A 7 5.30 2.32 0.29
CA ARG A 7 4.24 1.30 0.42
C ARG A 7 2.90 1.93 0.80
N ARG A 8 2.89 2.84 1.77
CA ARG A 8 1.68 3.54 2.24
C ARG A 8 1.06 4.47 1.19
N ALA A 9 1.85 5.01 0.26
CA ALA A 9 1.37 5.87 -0.80
C ALA A 9 0.74 5.12 -1.98
N LEU A 10 0.92 3.79 -2.06
CA LEU A 10 0.33 2.97 -3.12
C LEU A 10 -1.21 2.93 -3.03
N PRO A 11 -1.92 2.76 -4.16
CA PRO A 11 -3.37 2.66 -4.17
C PRO A 11 -3.84 1.38 -3.48
N ALA A 12 -4.76 1.48 -2.51
CA ALA A 12 -5.31 0.31 -1.81
C ALA A 12 -6.08 -0.63 -2.76
N TRP A 13 -6.80 -0.05 -3.71
CA TRP A 13 -7.67 -0.76 -4.65
C TRP A 13 -6.95 -1.08 -5.95
N TYR A 14 -7.26 -2.22 -6.56
CA TYR A 14 -6.55 -2.73 -7.75
C TYR A 14 -5.03 -2.84 -7.54
N HIS A 15 -4.62 -3.07 -6.30
CA HIS A 15 -3.21 -3.08 -5.91
C HIS A 15 -2.46 -4.26 -6.58
N PRO A 16 -1.30 -4.04 -7.22
CA PRO A 16 -0.57 -5.08 -7.98
C PRO A 16 0.00 -6.18 -7.08
N GLY A 17 0.17 -5.89 -5.80
CA GLY A 17 0.65 -6.82 -4.77
C GLY A 17 -0.40 -7.70 -4.12
N LYS A 18 -1.65 -7.70 -4.60
CA LYS A 18 -2.70 -8.57 -4.07
C LYS A 18 -2.44 -10.03 -4.39
N LEU A 19 -2.57 -10.89 -3.38
CA LEU A 19 -2.52 -12.33 -3.56
C LEU A 19 -3.83 -12.81 -4.21
N GLY A 20 -3.72 -13.47 -5.36
CA GLY A 20 -4.80 -13.73 -6.33
C GLY A 20 -5.93 -14.68 -5.91
N THR A 21 -6.15 -14.91 -4.62
CA THR A 21 -7.20 -15.80 -4.10
C THR A 21 -8.44 -15.05 -3.61
N THR A 22 -8.35 -13.75 -3.41
CA THR A 22 -9.50 -12.93 -2.97
C THR A 22 -10.20 -12.37 -4.21
N ASN A 23 -11.26 -13.05 -4.67
CA ASN A 23 -12.22 -12.53 -5.66
C ASN A 23 -13.07 -11.41 -5.03
N THR A 24 -12.38 -10.36 -4.62
CA THR A 24 -12.97 -9.26 -3.92
C THR A 24 -13.32 -8.21 -4.92
N ARG A 25 -14.62 -8.13 -5.23
CA ARG A 25 -15.16 -7.15 -6.18
C ARG A 25 -14.80 -5.75 -5.69
N GLU A 26 -13.76 -5.14 -6.26
CA GLU A 26 -13.35 -3.76 -5.94
C GLU A 26 -14.42 -2.74 -6.31
N ASN A 27 -15.35 -3.13 -7.18
CA ASN A 27 -16.53 -2.38 -7.59
C ASN A 27 -17.79 -2.68 -6.74
N GLY A 28 -17.64 -3.43 -5.64
CA GLY A 28 -18.74 -3.73 -4.72
C GLY A 28 -19.18 -2.49 -3.93
N ARG A 29 -20.38 -2.56 -3.33
CA ARG A 29 -20.93 -1.48 -2.49
C ARG A 29 -20.03 -1.13 -1.31
N ILE A 30 -19.38 -2.13 -0.69
CA ILE A 30 -18.52 -1.91 0.48
C ILE A 30 -17.21 -1.22 0.10
N PRO A 31 -16.42 -1.69 -0.89
CA PRO A 31 -15.26 -0.93 -1.39
C PRO A 31 -15.62 0.47 -1.89
N GLN A 32 -16.79 0.65 -2.51
CA GLN A 32 -17.25 1.97 -2.91
C GLN A 32 -17.51 2.87 -1.69
N CYS A 33 -18.18 2.35 -0.66
CA CYS A 33 -18.39 3.06 0.60
C CYS A 33 -17.06 3.45 1.29
N LEU A 34 -16.09 2.54 1.29
CA LEU A 34 -14.76 2.81 1.84
C LEU A 34 -14.05 3.97 1.10
N ARG A 35 -14.25 4.11 -0.21
CA ARG A 35 -13.72 5.24 -0.98
C ARG A 35 -14.51 6.53 -0.77
N ASP A 36 -15.81 6.47 -0.97
CA ASP A 36 -16.64 7.67 -1.10
C ASP A 36 -17.02 8.27 0.26
N VAL A 37 -17.29 7.42 1.26
CA VAL A 37 -17.71 7.84 2.60
C VAL A 37 -16.52 7.92 3.55
N HIS A 38 -15.63 6.91 3.52
CA HIS A 38 -14.50 6.83 4.44
C HIS A 38 -13.18 7.40 3.89
N GLY A 39 -13.14 7.78 2.60
CA GLY A 39 -11.96 8.44 2.01
C GLY A 39 -10.72 7.54 1.89
N VAL A 40 -10.90 6.22 1.86
CA VAL A 40 -9.80 5.25 1.82
C VAL A 40 -9.39 4.99 0.38
N PHE A 41 -8.27 5.56 -0.07
CA PHE A 41 -7.72 5.40 -1.42
C PHE A 41 -6.34 4.76 -1.45
N THR A 42 -5.51 5.02 -0.43
CA THR A 42 -4.14 4.49 -0.34
C THR A 42 -4.02 3.40 0.70
N VAL A 43 -2.97 2.58 0.59
CA VAL A 43 -2.64 1.53 1.56
C VAL A 43 -2.42 2.10 2.95
N GLY A 44 -1.81 3.29 3.07
CA GLY A 44 -1.63 3.98 4.35
C GLY A 44 -2.95 4.46 4.95
N GLN A 45 -3.89 4.95 4.13
CA GLN A 45 -5.23 5.30 4.59
C GLN A 45 -6.01 4.05 5.02
N LEU A 46 -5.83 2.93 4.32
CA LEU A 46 -6.44 1.65 4.66
C LEU A 46 -5.91 1.13 6.01
N GLU A 47 -4.59 1.18 6.21
CA GLU A 47 -3.94 0.83 7.48
C GLU A 47 -4.44 1.72 8.63
N ALA A 48 -4.47 3.05 8.43
CA ALA A 48 -5.00 3.99 9.41
C ALA A 48 -6.46 3.69 9.73
N PHE A 49 -7.30 3.45 8.71
CA PHE A 49 -8.71 3.11 8.91
C PHE A 49 -8.88 1.83 9.76
N VAL A 50 -8.08 0.79 9.51
CA VAL A 50 -8.14 -0.44 10.31
C VAL A 50 -7.68 -0.21 11.76
N ASN A 51 -6.66 0.61 11.98
CA ASN A 51 -6.14 0.85 13.33
C ASN A 51 -6.99 1.84 14.15
N ASP A 52 -7.50 2.88 13.50
CA ASP A 52 -8.21 4.00 14.12
C ASP A 52 -9.72 3.77 14.21
N PHE A 53 -10.25 2.77 13.51
CA PHE A 53 -11.63 2.32 13.59
C PHE A 53 -11.75 1.01 14.38
N PRO A 54 -11.41 0.97 15.68
CA PRO A 54 -11.38 -0.27 16.44
C PRO A 54 -12.81 -0.79 16.65
N HIS A 55 -13.20 -1.74 15.81
CA HIS A 55 -14.21 -2.73 16.16
C HIS A 55 -13.58 -4.12 16.14
N PRO A 56 -13.23 -4.70 17.30
CA PRO A 56 -13.43 -6.12 17.44
C PRO A 56 -14.95 -6.38 17.37
N PRO A 57 -15.41 -7.42 16.65
CA PRO A 57 -16.82 -7.77 16.51
C PRO A 57 -17.53 -8.12 17.84
N THR A 58 -16.81 -8.03 18.97
CA THR A 58 -17.23 -8.42 20.32
C THR A 58 -17.19 -7.30 21.35
N LEU A 59 -16.70 -6.10 21.04
CA LEU A 59 -16.76 -4.96 21.97
C LEU A 59 -17.79 -3.95 21.48
N ALA A 60 -19.05 -4.36 21.61
CA ALA A 60 -19.95 -3.49 22.34
C ALA A 60 -19.26 -3.20 23.67
N GLU A 61 -18.84 -1.96 23.94
CA GLU A 61 -18.59 -1.62 25.33
C GLU A 61 -19.87 -2.01 26.09
N PRO A 62 -19.79 -2.88 27.11
CA PRO A 62 -20.97 -3.18 27.91
C PRO A 62 -21.44 -1.84 28.45
N ALA A 63 -22.69 -1.50 28.17
CA ALA A 63 -23.31 -0.30 28.66
C ALA A 63 -23.51 -0.42 30.17
N GLN A 64 -22.44 -0.43 30.98
CA GLN A 64 -22.42 -0.70 32.43
C GLN A 64 -23.12 -1.99 32.93
N ASP A 65 -23.87 -2.67 32.09
CA ASP A 65 -24.55 -3.94 32.27
C ASP A 65 -24.14 -4.83 31.10
N ASP A 66 -23.49 -5.96 31.39
CA ASP A 66 -22.97 -6.97 30.47
C ASP A 66 -24.06 -7.66 29.62
N GLN A 67 -24.86 -6.90 28.86
CA GLN A 67 -25.84 -7.44 27.94
C GLN A 67 -25.30 -7.39 26.50
N PRO A 68 -25.17 -8.55 25.82
CA PRO A 68 -24.92 -8.56 24.39
C PRO A 68 -26.05 -7.78 23.69
N LEU A 69 -25.71 -7.00 22.65
CA LEU A 69 -26.74 -6.30 21.88
C LEU A 69 -27.75 -7.34 21.35
N PRO A 70 -29.05 -7.07 21.45
CA PRO A 70 -30.07 -7.91 20.83
C PRO A 70 -29.81 -8.07 19.33
N ASP A 71 -30.10 -9.25 18.79
CA ASP A 71 -30.01 -9.55 17.36
C ASP A 71 -30.65 -8.42 16.53
N GLY A 72 -29.84 -7.78 15.68
CA GLY A 72 -30.29 -6.74 14.74
C GLY A 72 -30.03 -5.28 15.17
N GLN A 73 -29.31 -5.02 16.25
CA GLN A 73 -28.87 -3.66 16.58
C GLN A 73 -27.43 -3.39 16.11
N HIS A 74 -27.25 -2.36 15.29
CA HIS A 74 -25.93 -1.87 14.89
C HIS A 74 -25.14 -1.34 16.08
N CYS A 75 -23.81 -1.43 16.09
CA CYS A 75 -23.01 -0.86 17.18
C CYS A 75 -23.26 0.63 17.44
N TRP A 76 -23.38 1.06 18.70
CA TRP A 76 -23.72 2.43 19.13
C TRP A 76 -22.50 3.28 19.53
N CYS A 77 -21.27 2.82 19.26
CA CYS A 77 -20.09 3.62 19.57
C CYS A 77 -20.09 4.94 18.76
N ALA A 78 -19.36 5.95 19.26
CA ALA A 78 -19.27 7.25 18.61
C ALA A 78 -18.83 7.14 17.13
N LEU A 79 -17.82 6.32 16.84
CA LEU A 79 -17.29 6.11 15.49
C LEU A 79 -18.33 5.52 14.53
N CYS A 80 -19.09 4.51 14.96
CA CYS A 80 -20.15 3.92 14.17
C CYS A 80 -21.33 4.88 13.94
N ILE A 81 -21.69 5.66 14.96
CA ILE A 81 -22.73 6.69 14.83
C ILE A 81 -22.29 7.76 13.83
N GLU A 82 -21.05 8.24 13.92
CA GLU A 82 -20.49 9.23 13.00
C GLU A 82 -20.39 8.70 11.57
N ALA A 83 -19.89 7.46 11.39
CA ALA A 83 -19.85 6.80 10.09
C ALA A 83 -21.25 6.70 9.46
N ARG A 84 -22.27 6.31 10.25
CA ARG A 84 -23.64 6.26 9.76
C ARG A 84 -24.22 7.63 9.45
N ARG A 85 -23.91 8.65 10.25
CA ARG A 85 -24.27 10.06 9.96
C ARG A 85 -23.62 10.57 8.68
N ALA A 86 -22.42 10.09 8.36
CA ALA A 86 -21.72 10.38 7.10
C ALA A 86 -22.27 9.58 5.90
N GLY A 87 -23.21 8.66 6.11
CA GLY A 87 -23.88 7.90 5.04
C GLY A 87 -23.41 6.45 4.88
N CYS A 88 -22.56 5.93 5.78
CA CYS A 88 -22.22 4.51 5.79
C CYS A 88 -23.40 3.69 6.29
N VAL A 89 -23.81 2.65 5.55
CA VAL A 89 -24.93 1.78 5.95
C VAL A 89 -24.51 0.79 7.03
N ASP A 90 -23.29 0.25 6.90
CA ASP A 90 -22.79 -0.81 7.76
C ASP A 90 -21.28 -0.61 8.00
N PRO A 91 -20.91 0.15 9.05
CA PRO A 91 -19.51 0.43 9.36
C PRO A 91 -18.73 -0.82 9.75
N GLU A 92 -19.38 -1.83 10.32
CA GLU A 92 -18.74 -3.09 10.74
C GLU A 92 -18.30 -3.89 9.52
N THR A 93 -19.17 -4.03 8.54
CA THR A 93 -18.82 -4.67 7.27
C THR A 93 -17.74 -3.87 6.52
N CYS A 94 -17.75 -2.54 6.60
CA CYS A 94 -16.67 -1.72 6.02
C CYS A 94 -15.32 -1.99 6.70
N HIS A 95 -15.28 -2.05 8.03
CA HIS A 95 -14.08 -2.40 8.77
C HIS A 95 -13.58 -3.82 8.44
N ALA A 96 -14.45 -4.83 8.50
CA ALA A 96 -14.09 -6.20 8.16
C ALA A 96 -13.54 -6.32 6.73
N ARG A 97 -14.14 -5.58 5.78
CA ARG A 97 -13.67 -5.54 4.40
C ARG A 97 -12.31 -4.86 4.27
N ALA A 98 -12.06 -3.79 5.03
CA ALA A 98 -10.78 -3.09 5.05
C ALA A 98 -9.65 -3.97 5.59
N VAL A 99 -9.90 -4.72 6.67
CA VAL A 99 -8.97 -5.71 7.21
C VAL A 99 -8.63 -6.77 6.15
N GLN A 100 -9.64 -7.36 5.52
CA GLN A 100 -9.42 -8.34 4.44
C GLN A 100 -8.62 -7.78 3.27
N GLU A 101 -8.86 -6.53 2.90
CA GLU A 101 -8.12 -5.88 1.83
C GLU A 101 -6.64 -5.69 2.21
N LEU A 102 -6.36 -5.25 3.45
CA LEU A 102 -5.00 -5.06 3.95
C LEU A 102 -4.25 -6.39 4.07
N ASP A 103 -4.90 -7.43 4.57
CA ASP A 103 -4.34 -8.78 4.72
C ASP A 103 -4.15 -9.51 3.38
N SER A 104 -4.74 -9.02 2.30
CA SER A 104 -4.54 -9.57 0.95
C SER A 104 -3.20 -9.16 0.32
N LEU A 105 -2.50 -8.18 0.92
CA LEU A 105 -1.23 -7.69 0.41
C LEU A 105 -0.10 -8.66 0.76
N GLY A 106 0.69 -9.05 -0.25
CA GLY A 106 1.90 -9.84 0.00
C GLY A 106 2.95 -9.03 0.80
N GLU A 107 3.83 -9.72 1.52
CA GLU A 107 4.84 -9.15 2.43
C GLU A 107 5.68 -8.00 1.82
N LYS A 108 6.00 -8.09 0.53
CA LYS A 108 6.74 -7.03 -0.19
C LYS A 108 6.00 -5.68 -0.18
N TRP A 109 4.68 -5.73 -0.12
CA TRP A 109 3.76 -4.61 -0.33
C TRP A 109 3.04 -4.18 0.95
N ASP A 110 2.91 -5.06 1.93
CA ASP A 110 2.28 -4.76 3.21
C ASP A 110 3.10 -3.71 3.98
N PRO A 111 2.51 -2.56 4.38
CA PRO A 111 3.20 -1.51 5.13
C PRO A 111 3.59 -1.94 6.55
N ARG A 112 2.96 -3.00 7.08
CA ARG A 112 3.22 -3.59 8.40
C ARG A 112 4.43 -4.52 8.37
N SER A 113 4.80 -5.03 7.19
CA SER A 113 5.96 -5.91 7.05
C SER A 113 7.26 -5.16 7.31
N PRO A 114 8.24 -5.83 7.94
CA PRO A 114 9.54 -5.22 8.20
C PRO A 114 10.20 -4.76 6.89
N LEU A 115 11.02 -3.71 6.98
CA LEU A 115 11.86 -3.31 5.88
C LEU A 115 12.98 -4.34 5.70
N PRO A 116 13.34 -4.68 4.45
CA PRO A 116 14.49 -5.55 4.21
C PRO A 116 15.76 -4.84 4.70
N THR A 117 16.62 -5.58 5.40
CA THR A 117 17.92 -5.06 5.81
C THR A 117 18.87 -4.98 4.61
N ILE A 118 19.89 -4.12 4.69
CA ILE A 118 20.97 -4.04 3.70
C ILE A 118 21.55 -5.43 3.40
N ASP A 119 21.80 -6.22 4.44
CA ASP A 119 22.35 -7.57 4.29
C ASP A 119 21.42 -8.50 3.49
N THR A 120 20.11 -8.39 3.70
CA THR A 120 19.11 -9.20 3.00
C THR A 120 18.99 -8.79 1.54
N LEU A 121 19.09 -7.49 1.25
CA LEU A 121 19.14 -6.95 -0.11
C LEU A 121 20.42 -7.42 -0.84
N MET A 122 21.58 -7.35 -0.19
CA MET A 122 22.86 -7.79 -0.75
C MET A 122 22.89 -9.28 -1.01
N ALA A 123 22.38 -10.10 -0.10
CA ALA A 123 22.29 -11.55 -0.28
C ALA A 123 21.39 -11.90 -1.48
N SER A 124 20.25 -11.23 -1.60
CA SER A 124 19.32 -11.42 -2.73
C SER A 124 19.96 -11.00 -4.05
N PHE A 125 20.64 -9.85 -4.09
CA PHE A 125 21.33 -9.36 -5.27
C PHE A 125 22.45 -10.31 -5.71
N LYS A 126 23.33 -10.74 -4.79
CA LYS A 126 24.40 -11.71 -5.08
C LYS A 126 23.86 -13.02 -5.64
N SER A 127 22.73 -13.50 -5.11
CA SER A 127 22.05 -14.70 -5.63
C SER A 127 21.50 -14.53 -7.05
N VAL A 128 21.02 -13.34 -7.41
CA VAL A 128 20.55 -13.04 -8.77
C VAL A 128 21.74 -12.88 -9.72
N ALA A 129 22.75 -12.09 -9.35
CA ALA A 129 23.95 -11.85 -10.16
C ALA A 129 24.69 -13.15 -10.51
N SER A 130 24.80 -14.07 -9.54
CA SER A 130 25.43 -15.39 -9.77
C SER A 130 24.62 -16.26 -10.74
N ARG A 131 23.29 -16.25 -10.64
CA ARG A 131 22.41 -16.99 -11.57
C ARG A 131 22.45 -16.43 -12.99
N LEU A 132 22.64 -15.13 -13.14
CA LEU A 132 22.76 -14.46 -14.44
C LEU A 132 24.19 -14.50 -14.99
N VAL A 133 25.16 -15.05 -14.23
CA VAL A 133 26.58 -15.14 -14.59
C VAL A 133 27.14 -13.76 -14.98
N LEU A 134 26.67 -12.69 -14.33
CA LEU A 134 27.13 -11.34 -14.61
C LEU A 134 28.51 -11.14 -13.99
N SER A 135 29.47 -10.69 -14.81
CA SER A 135 30.73 -10.17 -14.28
C SER A 135 30.48 -8.93 -13.42
N GLU A 136 31.41 -8.56 -12.53
CA GLU A 136 31.29 -7.36 -11.70
C GLU A 136 31.09 -6.09 -12.55
N SER A 137 31.68 -6.03 -13.75
CA SER A 137 31.51 -4.93 -14.70
C SER A 137 30.15 -4.90 -15.42
N GLU A 138 29.39 -5.99 -15.40
CA GLU A 138 28.04 -6.09 -16.01
C GLU A 138 26.91 -5.87 -14.99
N GLN A 139 27.27 -5.74 -13.70
CA GLN A 139 26.33 -5.42 -12.63
C GLN A 139 26.00 -3.92 -12.66
N LEU A 140 25.16 -3.51 -13.61
CA LEU A 140 24.74 -2.12 -13.82
C LEU A 140 23.76 -1.58 -12.76
N PHE A 141 23.19 -2.46 -11.94
CA PHE A 141 22.20 -2.09 -10.94
C PHE A 141 22.88 -2.01 -9.56
N ASP A 142 22.88 -0.83 -8.95
CA ASP A 142 23.27 -0.65 -7.56
C ASP A 142 22.07 -0.97 -6.64
N PRO A 143 22.09 -2.09 -5.90
CA PRO A 143 21.03 -2.47 -4.97
C PRO A 143 20.93 -1.58 -3.72
N LEU A 144 21.90 -0.69 -3.49
CA LEU A 144 21.90 0.28 -2.39
C LEU A 144 21.43 1.66 -2.84
N LEU A 145 21.02 1.83 -4.10
CA LEU A 145 20.50 3.09 -4.59
C LEU A 145 19.23 3.46 -3.81
N GLU A 146 19.34 4.46 -2.94
CA GLU A 146 18.19 5.02 -2.23
C GLU A 146 17.30 5.77 -3.23
N SER A 147 16.01 5.43 -3.25
CA SER A 147 15.05 5.93 -4.23
C SER A 147 14.95 7.47 -4.27
N TYR A 148 14.52 7.99 -5.41
CA TYR A 148 14.19 9.40 -5.65
C TYR A 148 13.28 10.02 -4.59
N SER A 149 13.35 11.35 -4.44
CA SER A 149 12.75 12.13 -3.35
C SER A 149 11.22 11.97 -3.16
N SER A 150 10.45 11.68 -4.22
CA SER A 150 9.01 11.35 -4.16
C SER A 150 8.64 10.16 -5.08
N LEU A 151 7.48 9.55 -4.86
CA LEU A 151 6.97 8.45 -5.70
C LEU A 151 6.78 8.92 -7.15
N GLU A 152 6.27 10.14 -7.37
CA GLU A 152 6.08 10.66 -8.74
C GLU A 152 7.39 10.82 -9.50
N SER A 153 8.50 11.07 -8.80
CA SER A 153 9.83 11.19 -9.42
C SER A 153 10.38 9.85 -9.92
N GLY A 154 9.82 8.71 -9.49
CA GLY A 154 10.31 7.37 -9.83
C GLY A 154 9.56 6.68 -10.96
N PHE A 155 8.38 7.17 -11.36
CA PHE A 155 7.56 6.54 -12.40
C PHE A 155 7.56 7.37 -13.69
N CYS A 156 8.08 6.80 -14.77
CA CYS A 156 7.92 7.34 -16.12
C CYS A 156 6.72 6.66 -16.81
N ILE A 157 5.69 7.43 -17.18
CA ILE A 157 4.60 6.93 -18.02
C ILE A 157 5.06 7.02 -19.48
N PHE A 158 5.22 5.87 -20.13
CA PHE A 158 5.50 5.79 -21.55
C PHE A 158 4.18 5.77 -22.32
N GLU A 159 3.65 6.94 -22.63
CA GLU A 159 2.55 7.05 -23.57
C GLU A 159 3.08 6.85 -25.01
N PRO A 160 2.41 6.03 -25.85
CA PRO A 160 2.74 5.95 -27.26
C PRO A 160 2.35 7.26 -27.95
N THR A 161 3.18 8.29 -27.80
CA THR A 161 3.02 9.51 -28.58
C THR A 161 3.37 9.18 -30.04
N LYS A 162 2.59 9.68 -30.99
CA LYS A 162 2.93 9.63 -32.42
C LYS A 162 4.15 10.49 -32.78
N ARG A 163 4.81 11.11 -31.79
CA ARG A 163 5.98 11.93 -32.00
C ARG A 163 7.22 11.03 -31.96
N PRO A 164 8.04 11.00 -33.02
CA PRO A 164 9.34 10.35 -32.92
C PRO A 164 10.11 11.02 -31.78
N TRP A 165 10.73 10.21 -30.93
CA TRP A 165 11.63 10.67 -29.89
C TRP A 165 12.60 11.70 -30.50
N SER A 166 12.72 12.88 -29.90
CA SER A 166 13.88 13.70 -30.20
C SER A 166 15.08 12.85 -29.81
N ARG A 167 15.98 12.57 -30.76
CA ARG A 167 17.28 11.93 -30.49
C ARG A 167 18.18 12.89 -29.72
N SER A 168 17.67 13.51 -28.67
CA SER A 168 18.49 14.10 -27.65
C SER A 168 19.30 12.95 -27.09
N PRO A 169 20.64 12.98 -27.18
CA PRO A 169 21.45 11.97 -26.52
C PRO A 169 20.98 11.92 -25.08
N LEU A 170 20.78 10.71 -24.55
CA LEU A 170 20.55 10.50 -23.12
C LEU A 170 21.55 11.39 -22.41
N LYS A 171 21.06 12.36 -21.62
CA LYS A 171 21.94 13.13 -20.75
C LYS A 171 22.55 12.10 -19.81
N THR A 172 23.77 11.67 -20.12
CA THR A 172 24.59 10.90 -19.20
C THR A 172 24.70 11.76 -17.96
N LEU A 173 24.09 11.31 -16.87
CA LEU A 173 24.34 11.92 -15.58
C LEU A 173 25.85 11.87 -15.36
N PRO A 174 26.48 12.98 -14.93
CA PRO A 174 27.91 12.98 -14.66
C PRO A 174 28.20 11.89 -13.61
N THR A 175 29.24 11.11 -13.86
CA THR A 175 29.74 10.15 -12.88
C THR A 175 30.06 10.88 -11.56
N PRO A 176 29.85 10.25 -10.39
CA PRO A 176 30.01 10.89 -9.08
C PRO A 176 31.38 11.54 -8.85
N GLU A 177 32.40 11.08 -9.58
CA GLU A 177 33.78 11.59 -9.58
C GLU A 177 33.90 13.05 -10.03
N LEU A 178 32.92 13.58 -10.78
CA LEU A 178 32.89 14.96 -11.27
C LEU A 178 32.10 15.93 -10.38
N LEU A 179 31.49 15.45 -9.29
CA LEU A 179 30.75 16.31 -8.35
C LEU A 179 31.59 16.82 -7.17
N TYR A 180 32.84 16.34 -7.04
CA TYR A 180 33.75 16.68 -5.95
C TYR A 180 35.12 17.20 -6.42
N ALA A 181 35.22 17.71 -7.64
CA ALA A 181 36.41 18.40 -8.17
C ALA A 181 36.21 19.91 -8.21
#